data_AF-A0A7C3JA35-F1
#
_entry.id   AF-A0A7C3JA35-F1
#
_cell.length_a   1.000
_cell.length_b   1.000
_cell.length_c   1.000
_cell.angle_alpha   90.00
_cell.angle_beta   90.00
_cell.angle_gamma   90.00
#
_symmetry.space_group_name_H-M   'P 1'
#
loop_
_entity.id
_entity.type
_entity.pdbx_description
1 polymer ?
#
loop_
_entity_poly.entity_id
_entity_poly.type
_entity_poly.pdbx_seq_one_letter_code
_entity_poly.pdbx_strand_id
1 'polypeptide(L)'
;MKICCNWYSYETFANVHYGYVGKAVNFLDFELYSGAGYAQWKDHRGKPGYEERIAKGEVGLHTYYDEPEDGVGIQIGINVYNNLATTPRKFCSIFNKFASKLKIRPVDYIPPLPLWGP
;
A
#
# COMPACT_ATOMS: atom_id res chain seq x y z
N MET A 1 -8.36 -9.43 4.65
CA MET A 1 -7.79 -9.54 6.01
C MET A 1 -8.34 -8.40 6.87
N LYS A 2 -8.78 -8.68 8.11
CA LYS A 2 -9.26 -7.67 9.05
C LYS A 2 -8.14 -7.27 10.00
N ILE A 3 -7.74 -6.01 10.01
CA ILE A 3 -6.69 -5.46 10.87
C ILE A 3 -7.14 -4.14 11.46
N CYS A 4 -6.85 -3.93 12.74
CA CYS A 4 -7.19 -2.72 13.49
C CYS A 4 -8.64 -2.25 13.23
N CYS A 5 -9.57 -3.20 13.30
CA CYS A 5 -11.04 -3.05 13.16
C CYS A 5 -11.62 -3.02 11.72
N ASN A 6 -10.82 -2.97 10.65
CA ASN A 6 -11.33 -2.85 9.27
C ASN A 6 -10.75 -3.90 8.30
N TRP A 7 -11.44 -4.14 7.18
CA TRP A 7 -10.97 -5.00 6.09
C TRP A 7 -10.20 -4.19 5.04
N TYR A 8 -9.03 -4.66 4.64
CA TYR A 8 -8.19 -4.01 3.62
C TYR A 8 -7.83 -4.95 2.47
N SER A 9 -7.44 -4.37 1.33
CA SER A 9 -6.98 -5.12 0.16
C SER A 9 -5.68 -5.88 0.46
N TYR A 10 -5.36 -6.89 -0.35
CA TYR A 10 -4.08 -7.59 -0.22
C TYR A 10 -2.92 -6.68 -0.66
N GLU A 11 -3.15 -5.86 -1.68
CA GLU A 11 -2.22 -4.85 -2.20
C GLU A 11 -1.74 -3.90 -1.10
N THR A 12 -2.65 -3.47 -0.20
CA THR A 12 -2.28 -2.65 0.97
C THR A 12 -1.14 -3.28 1.77
N PHE A 13 -1.19 -4.58 2.01
CA PHE A 13 -0.15 -5.27 2.79
C PHE A 13 1.10 -5.56 2.00
N ALA A 14 0.98 -5.81 0.69
CA ALA A 14 2.13 -5.89 -0.19
C ALA A 14 2.92 -4.58 -0.15
N ASN A 15 2.25 -3.42 -0.19
CA ASN A 15 2.87 -2.10 -0.12
C ASN A 15 3.45 -1.77 1.26
N VAL A 16 2.77 -2.14 2.36
CA VAL A 16 3.34 -2.05 3.72
C VAL A 16 4.61 -2.90 3.84
N HIS A 17 4.59 -4.12 3.32
CA HIS A 17 5.73 -5.02 3.37
C HIS A 17 6.89 -4.51 2.51
N TYR A 18 6.60 -4.04 1.29
CA TYR A 18 7.56 -3.46 0.37
C TYR A 18 8.27 -2.25 1.00
N GLY A 19 7.52 -1.34 1.63
CA GLY A 19 8.09 -0.22 2.38
C GLY A 19 9.00 -0.67 3.53
N TYR A 20 8.55 -1.63 4.35
CA TYR A 20 9.33 -2.12 5.50
C TYR A 20 10.63 -2.82 5.09
N VAL A 21 10.53 -3.82 4.21
CA VAL A 21 11.69 -4.61 3.76
C VAL A 21 12.65 -3.74 2.96
N GLY A 22 12.12 -2.86 2.12
CA GLY A 22 12.91 -1.91 1.35
C GLY A 22 13.80 -1.04 2.24
N LYS A 23 13.25 -0.52 3.34
CA LYS A 23 14.06 0.21 4.35
C LYS A 23 15.08 -0.70 5.04
N ALA A 24 14.71 -1.93 5.37
CA ALA A 24 15.62 -2.89 6.01
C ALA A 24 16.84 -3.24 5.14
N VAL A 25 16.72 -3.14 3.81
CA VAL A 25 17.84 -3.32 2.87
C VAL A 25 18.45 -2.00 2.38
N ASN A 26 18.18 -0.89 3.09
CA ASN A 26 18.76 0.44 2.89
C ASN A 26 18.30 1.22 1.65
N PHE A 27 17.15 0.90 1.06
CA PHE A 27 16.57 1.82 0.06
C PHE A 27 16.14 3.14 0.71
N LEU A 28 16.34 4.22 -0.05
CA LEU A 28 15.85 5.54 0.27
C LEU A 28 14.34 5.61 0.02
N ASP A 29 13.66 6.49 0.76
CA ASP A 29 12.20 6.59 0.69
C ASP A 29 11.73 6.90 -0.74
N PHE A 30 12.45 7.77 -1.46
CA PHE A 30 12.13 8.10 -2.86
C PHE A 30 12.30 6.91 -3.81
N GLU A 31 13.24 5.99 -3.55
CA GLU A 31 13.45 4.79 -4.38
C GLU A 31 12.30 3.79 -4.21
N LEU A 32 11.72 3.76 -3.01
CA LEU A 32 10.56 2.92 -2.72
C LEU A 32 9.32 3.43 -3.45
N TYR A 33 8.96 4.71 -3.28
CA TYR A 33 7.82 5.29 -4.02
C TYR A 33 8.07 5.26 -5.54
N SER A 34 9.30 5.63 -5.92
CA SER A 34 10.05 5.22 -7.10
C SER A 34 9.57 4.00 -7.87
N GLY A 35 10.01 2.86 -7.34
CA GLY A 35 9.87 1.56 -7.96
C GLY A 35 8.43 1.08 -8.03
N ALA A 36 7.62 1.39 -7.00
CA ALA A 36 6.20 1.02 -7.00
C ALA A 36 5.45 1.74 -8.12
N GLY A 37 5.64 3.06 -8.24
CA GLY A 37 5.02 3.85 -9.29
C GLY A 37 5.53 3.51 -10.70
N TYR A 38 6.80 3.16 -10.86
CA TYR A 38 7.31 2.65 -12.13
C TYR A 38 6.67 1.31 -12.53
N ALA A 39 6.47 0.40 -11.58
CA ALA A 39 5.78 -0.87 -11.83
C ALA A 39 4.33 -0.64 -12.25
N GLN A 40 3.59 0.19 -11.51
CA GLN A 40 2.20 0.54 -11.81
C GLN A 40 2.07 1.18 -13.21
N TRP A 41 2.95 2.13 -13.52
CA TRP A 41 3.01 2.77 -14.83
C TRP A 41 3.28 1.75 -15.93
N LYS A 42 4.25 0.85 -15.75
CA LYS A 42 4.59 -0.18 -16.75
C LYS A 42 3.40 -1.09 -17.05
N ASP A 43 2.63 -1.46 -16.03
CA ASP A 43 1.47 -2.37 -16.17
C ASP A 43 0.25 -1.69 -16.79
N HIS A 44 0.16 -0.36 -16.71
CA HIS A 44 -1.04 0.39 -17.11
C HIS A 44 -0.84 1.39 -18.25
N ARG A 45 0.40 1.67 -18.65
CA ARG A 45 0.72 2.56 -19.77
C ARG A 45 -0.01 2.12 -21.04
N GLY A 46 -0.63 3.08 -21.74
CA GLY A 46 -1.39 2.82 -22.96
C GLY A 46 -2.80 2.26 -22.75
N LYS A 47 -3.24 2.05 -21.49
CA LYS A 47 -4.64 1.74 -21.18
C LYS A 47 -5.43 3.06 -21.07
N PRO A 48 -6.56 3.23 -21.81
CA PRO A 48 -7.32 4.49 -21.82
C PRO A 48 -7.70 5.00 -20.42
N GLY A 49 -8.11 4.10 -19.53
CA GLY A 49 -8.51 4.47 -18.16
C GLY A 49 -7.36 4.95 -17.28
N TYR A 50 -6.10 4.62 -17.58
CA TYR A 50 -4.95 5.11 -16.82
C TYR A 50 -4.43 6.45 -17.37
N GLU A 51 -4.40 6.59 -18.70
CA GLU A 51 -4.04 7.86 -19.36
C GLU A 51 -5.03 8.99 -19.01
N GLU A 52 -6.32 8.69 -18.92
CA GLU A 52 -7.34 9.65 -18.48
C GLU A 52 -7.09 10.15 -17.04
N ARG A 53 -6.64 9.25 -16.16
CA ARG A 53 -6.33 9.59 -14.77
C ARG A 53 -5.07 10.44 -14.64
N ILE A 54 -4.06 10.18 -15.49
CA ILE A 54 -2.91 11.08 -15.64
C ILE A 54 -3.37 12.47 -16.09
N ALA A 55 -4.24 12.54 -17.10
CA ALA A 55 -4.75 13.81 -17.62
C ALA A 55 -5.58 14.60 -16.58
N LYS A 56 -6.31 13.89 -15.71
CA LYS A 56 -7.05 14.47 -14.59
C LYS A 56 -6.17 14.85 -13.39
N GLY A 57 -4.88 14.49 -13.42
CA GLY A 57 -3.94 14.73 -12.32
C GLY A 57 -4.22 13.86 -11.09
N GLU A 58 -4.93 12.74 -11.25
CA GLU A 58 -5.18 11.78 -10.15
C GLU A 58 -3.93 10.95 -9.84
N VAL A 59 -3.10 10.71 -10.86
CA VAL A 59 -1.79 10.07 -10.78
C VAL A 59 -0.79 10.83 -11.63
N GLY A 60 0.49 10.80 -11.30
CA GLY A 60 1.53 11.49 -12.06
C GLY A 60 2.82 11.62 -11.26
N LEU A 61 3.72 12.52 -11.65
CA LEU A 61 5.00 12.70 -10.93
C LEU A 61 4.84 12.88 -9.41
N HIS A 62 3.77 13.54 -8.97
CA HIS A 62 3.48 13.78 -7.56
C HIS A 62 3.07 12.51 -6.78
N THR A 63 2.60 11.46 -7.47
CA THR A 63 2.37 10.12 -6.91
C THR A 63 3.40 9.10 -7.40
N TYR A 64 4.46 9.54 -8.07
CA TYR A 64 5.38 8.67 -8.82
C TYR A 64 4.69 7.80 -9.88
N TYR A 65 3.54 8.22 -10.39
CA TYR A 65 2.64 7.48 -11.28
C TYR A 65 1.94 6.27 -10.63
N ASP A 66 2.01 6.15 -9.31
CA ASP A 66 1.33 5.10 -8.56
C ASP A 66 -0.08 5.52 -8.11
N GLU A 67 -0.84 4.54 -7.62
CA GLU A 67 -2.06 4.78 -6.86
C GLU A 67 -1.72 5.52 -5.54
N PRO A 68 -2.44 6.60 -5.19
CA PRO A 68 -2.18 7.33 -3.94
C PRO A 68 -2.21 6.44 -2.69
N GLU A 69 -3.10 5.45 -2.67
CA GLU A 69 -3.26 4.51 -1.55
C GLU A 69 -2.04 3.59 -1.39
N ASP A 70 -1.36 3.26 -2.49
CA ASP A 70 -0.18 2.39 -2.48
C ASP A 70 1.01 3.11 -1.87
N GLY A 71 1.18 4.40 -2.21
CA GLY A 71 2.10 5.29 -1.51
C GLY A 71 1.82 5.36 0.00
N VAL A 72 0.56 5.40 0.42
CA VAL A 72 0.21 5.36 1.86
C VAL A 72 0.61 4.02 2.49
N GLY A 73 0.42 2.89 1.80
CA GLY A 73 0.88 1.58 2.24
C GLY A 73 2.39 1.55 2.48
N ILE A 74 3.17 2.03 1.51
CA ILE A 74 4.64 2.14 1.60
C ILE A 74 5.04 3.01 2.78
N GLN A 75 4.39 4.16 2.96
CA GLN A 75 4.64 5.08 4.06
C GLN A 75 4.44 4.40 5.43
N ILE A 76 3.38 3.60 5.59
CA ILE A 76 3.15 2.82 6.81
C ILE A 76 4.31 1.86 7.05
N GLY A 77 4.75 1.13 6.02
CA GLY A 77 5.89 0.22 6.10
C GLY A 77 7.19 0.89 6.56
N ILE A 78 7.52 2.04 5.97
CA ILE A 78 8.68 2.87 6.35
C ILE A 78 8.55 3.31 7.82
N ASN A 79 7.37 3.77 8.24
CA ASN A 79 7.14 4.19 9.63
C ASN A 79 7.27 3.04 10.61
N VAL A 80 6.82 1.83 10.24
CA VAL A 80 7.00 0.64 11.06
C VAL A 80 8.50 0.31 11.23
N TYR A 81 9.28 0.34 10.15
CA TYR A 81 10.72 0.09 10.20
C TYR A 81 11.46 1.07 11.11
N ASN A 82 11.19 2.37 10.95
CA ASN A 82 11.82 3.43 11.74
C ASN A 82 11.47 3.36 13.25
N ASN A 83 10.52 2.50 13.64
CA ASN A 83 10.10 2.29 15.01
C ASN A 83 10.59 0.92 15.53
N LEU A 84 11.83 0.87 16.01
CA LEU A 84 12.59 -0.33 16.47
C LEU A 84 11.93 -1.23 17.55
N ALA A 85 10.80 -0.82 18.14
CA ALA A 85 10.04 -1.58 19.14
C ALA A 85 8.56 -1.73 18.71
N THR A 86 8.32 -2.18 17.48
CA THR A 86 6.96 -2.34 16.98
C THR A 86 6.29 -3.56 17.61
N THR A 87 5.53 -3.32 18.69
CA THR A 87 4.54 -4.28 19.20
C THR A 87 3.28 -4.28 18.32
N PRO A 88 2.40 -5.29 18.39
CA PRO A 88 1.13 -5.28 17.67
C PRO A 88 0.30 -4.01 17.93
N ARG A 89 0.33 -3.49 19.17
CA ARG A 89 -0.34 -2.23 19.54
C ARG A 89 0.29 -1.03 18.84
N LYS A 90 1.62 -0.97 18.78
CA LYS A 90 2.34 0.12 18.10
C LYS A 90 2.15 0.06 16.58
N PHE A 91 2.13 -1.14 16.00
CA PHE A 91 1.75 -1.36 14.61
C PHE A 91 0.35 -0.80 14.33
N CYS A 92 -0.67 -1.19 15.11
CA CYS A 92 -2.01 -0.66 14.92
C CYS A 92 -2.10 0.85 15.13
N SER A 93 -1.30 1.42 16.04
CA SER A 93 -1.24 2.87 16.20
C SER A 93 -0.67 3.58 14.97
N ILE A 94 0.41 3.05 14.38
CA ILE A 94 0.98 3.60 13.13
C ILE A 94 -0.03 3.43 12.00
N PHE A 95 -0.55 2.22 11.81
CA PHE A 95 -1.48 1.89 10.75
C PHE A 95 -2.74 2.77 10.79
N ASN A 96 -3.36 2.93 11.96
CA ASN A 96 -4.59 3.72 12.12
C ASN A 96 -4.42 5.22 11.84
N LYS A 97 -3.18 5.77 11.91
CA LYS A 97 -2.92 7.16 11.52
C LYS A 97 -3.13 7.39 10.02
N PHE A 98 -2.95 6.34 9.22
CA PHE A 98 -2.99 6.41 7.75
C PHE A 98 -4.18 5.66 7.15
N ALA A 99 -4.86 4.82 7.94
CA ALA A 99 -5.94 3.93 7.53
C ALA A 99 -7.07 4.59 6.75
N SER A 100 -7.42 5.85 7.03
CA SER A 100 -8.48 6.58 6.31
C SER A 100 -8.15 6.88 4.85
N LYS A 101 -6.88 6.76 4.46
CA LYS A 101 -6.38 6.96 3.09
C LYS A 101 -6.09 5.66 2.36
N LEU A 102 -6.46 4.51 2.94
CA LEU A 102 -6.28 3.19 2.33
C LEU A 102 -7.59 2.69 1.74
N LYS A 103 -7.47 1.79 0.76
CA LYS A 103 -8.60 1.09 0.15
C LYS A 103 -9.22 0.10 1.15
N ILE A 104 -10.38 0.46 1.67
CA ILE A 104 -11.20 -0.43 2.52
C ILE A 104 -11.93 -1.42 1.61
N ARG A 105 -11.90 -2.70 1.98
CA ARG A 105 -12.76 -3.70 1.33
C ARG A 105 -14.16 -3.62 1.94
N PRO A 106 -15.22 -3.49 1.12
CA PRO A 106 -16.59 -3.53 1.61
C PRO A 106 -16.85 -4.87 2.33
N VAL A 107 -17.63 -4.80 3.40
CA VAL A 107 -17.89 -5.90 4.35
C VAL A 107 -18.54 -7.11 3.67
N ASP A 108 -19.24 -6.88 2.55
CA ASP A 108 -19.97 -7.91 1.80
C ASP A 108 -19.05 -8.87 1.02
N TYR A 109 -17.77 -8.55 0.88
CA TYR A 109 -16.79 -9.45 0.26
C TYR A 109 -15.97 -10.19 1.32
N ILE A 110 -16.55 -11.26 1.85
CA ILE A 110 -15.80 -12.31 2.56
C ILE A 110 -15.43 -13.35 1.50
N PRO A 111 -14.18 -13.39 0.99
CA PRO A 111 -13.78 -14.50 0.15
C PRO A 111 -13.96 -15.78 0.99
N PRO A 112 -14.56 -16.86 0.44
CA PRO A 112 -14.64 -18.11 1.16
C PRO A 112 -13.24 -18.47 1.63
N LEU A 113 -13.10 -18.77 2.93
CA LEU A 113 -11.85 -19.31 3.44
C LEU A 113 -11.49 -20.49 2.55
N PRO A 114 -10.28 -20.54 1.97
CA PRO A 114 -9.89 -21.70 1.21
C PRO A 114 -10.03 -22.90 2.14
N LEU A 115 -10.85 -23.86 1.72
CA LEU A 115 -11.02 -25.14 2.39
C LEU A 115 -9.71 -25.92 2.24
N TRP A 116 -8.65 -25.47 2.91
CA TRP A 116 -7.56 -26.35 3.28
C TRP A 116 -8.12 -27.18 4.43
N GLY A 117 -8.78 -28.28 4.05
CA GLY A 117 -9.08 -29.36 4.99
C GLY A 117 -7.77 -29.92 5.56
N PRO A 118 -7.81 -30.52 6.76
CA PRO A 118 -6.69 -31.29 7.29
C PRO A 118 -6.30 -32.44 6.35
#